data_AF-A0A067DLU4-F1
#
_entry.id   AF-A0A067DLU4-F1
#
_cell.length_a   1.000
_cell.length_b   1.000
_cell.length_c   1.000
_cell.angle_alpha   90.00
_cell.angle_beta   90.00
_cell.angle_gamma   90.00
#
_symmetry.space_group_name_H-M   'P 1'
#
loop_
_entity.id
_entity.type
_entity.pdbx_description
1 polymer ?
#
loop_
_entity_poly.entity_id
_entity_poly.type
_entity_poly.pdbx_seq_one_letter_code
_entity_poly.pdbx_strand_id
1 'polypeptide(L)'
;MRSTLVLTPLILLFAFIATPLPVRGNASPDPVLDIAGKQLRAGSKYYILPVTKGRGGGLTLAGRSNNKTCPLDVVQEQHSFRN
;
A
#
# COMPACT_ATOMS: atom_id res chain seq x y z
N MET A 1 -40.49 27.96 35.30
CA MET A 1 -41.25 27.39 34.16
C MET A 1 -40.88 28.03 32.81
N ARG A 2 -40.69 29.35 32.71
CA ARG A 2 -40.27 30.02 31.45
C ARG A 2 -38.79 29.80 31.06
N SER A 3 -37.83 29.88 31.99
CA SER A 3 -36.41 29.59 31.66
C SER A 3 -36.16 28.14 31.27
N THR A 4 -36.87 27.18 31.88
CA THR A 4 -36.75 25.75 31.53
C THR A 4 -37.27 25.44 30.12
N LEU A 5 -38.25 26.21 29.63
CA LEU A 5 -38.77 26.10 28.25
C LEU A 5 -37.80 26.64 27.18
N VAL A 6 -36.88 27.53 27.55
CA VAL A 6 -35.86 28.11 26.64
C VAL A 6 -34.52 27.37 26.74
N LEU A 7 -34.23 26.76 27.89
CA LEU A 7 -33.01 26.00 28.11
C LEU A 7 -32.99 24.67 27.33
N THR A 8 -34.13 23.99 27.23
CA THR A 8 -34.26 22.72 26.50
C THR A 8 -33.97 22.82 25.00
N PRO A 9 -34.52 23.79 24.22
CA PRO A 9 -34.16 23.92 22.81
C PRO A 9 -32.71 24.34 22.61
N LEU A 10 -32.13 25.11 23.54
CA LEU A 10 -30.72 25.51 23.47
C LEU A 10 -29.78 24.31 23.66
N ILE A 11 -30.10 23.41 24.59
CA ILE A 11 -29.35 22.17 24.81
C ILE A 11 -29.45 21.25 23.59
N LEU A 12 -30.63 21.12 22.99
CA LEU A 12 -30.82 20.31 21.78
C LEU A 12 -30.06 20.87 20.57
N LEU A 13 -30.07 22.19 20.40
CA LEU A 13 -29.31 22.86 19.34
C LEU A 13 -27.80 22.67 19.53
N PHE A 14 -27.31 22.82 20.76
CA PHE A 14 -25.92 22.57 21.08
C PHE A 14 -25.53 21.11 20.83
N ALA A 15 -26.37 20.15 21.20
CA ALA A 15 -26.14 18.73 20.92
C ALA A 15 -26.09 18.44 19.40
N PHE A 16 -26.95 19.08 18.61
CA PHE A 16 -26.96 18.91 17.14
C PHE A 16 -25.74 19.53 16.45
N ILE A 17 -25.24 20.66 16.93
CA ILE A 17 -24.02 21.29 16.39
C ILE A 17 -22.77 20.52 16.84
N ALA A 18 -22.78 19.95 18.05
CA ALA A 18 -21.66 19.21 18.61
C ALA A 18 -21.51 17.79 18.04
N THR A 19 -22.51 17.25 17.33
CA THR A 19 -22.37 15.94 16.67
C THR A 19 -21.46 16.05 15.44
N PRO A 20 -20.28 15.42 15.45
CA PRO A 20 -19.41 15.41 14.27
C PRO A 20 -20.12 14.64 13.14
N LEU A 21 -20.15 15.22 11.93
CA LEU A 21 -20.62 14.51 10.75
C LEU A 21 -19.71 13.29 10.49
N PRO A 22 -20.27 12.12 10.14
CA PRO A 22 -19.46 10.98 9.74
C PRO A 22 -18.75 11.31 8.41
N VAL A 23 -17.47 11.67 8.50
CA VAL A 23 -16.60 11.81 7.34
C VAL A 23 -16.17 10.42 6.92
N ARG A 24 -16.59 10.01 5.72
CA ARG A 24 -16.10 8.77 5.11
C ARG A 24 -14.68 9.03 4.59
N GLY A 25 -13.68 8.54 5.31
CA GLY A 25 -12.31 8.51 4.81
C GLY A 25 -12.19 7.66 3.55
N ASN A 26 -11.24 7.98 2.68
CA ASN A 26 -10.89 7.11 1.57
C ASN A 26 -10.41 5.77 2.14
N ALA A 27 -10.91 4.67 1.57
CA ALA A 27 -10.41 3.34 1.91
C ALA A 27 -8.93 3.26 1.50
N SER A 28 -8.13 2.53 2.29
CA SER A 28 -6.78 2.15 1.86
C SER A 28 -6.87 1.40 0.53
N PRO A 29 -5.90 1.57 -0.39
CA PRO A 29 -5.81 0.72 -1.57
C PRO A 29 -5.69 -0.75 -1.17
N ASP A 30 -6.14 -1.62 -2.06
CA ASP A 30 -6.03 -3.06 -1.88
C ASP A 30 -4.56 -3.49 -1.75
N PRO A 31 -4.27 -4.48 -0.89
CA PRO A 31 -2.91 -4.95 -0.71
C PRO A 31 -2.39 -5.70 -1.94
N VAL A 32 -1.10 -5.55 -2.22
CA VAL A 32 -0.42 -6.42 -3.19
C VAL A 32 -0.30 -7.82 -2.58
N LEU A 33 -0.67 -8.84 -3.36
CA LEU A 33 -0.61 -10.24 -2.97
C LEU A 33 0.60 -10.93 -3.61
N ASP A 34 1.22 -11.85 -2.88
CA ASP A 34 2.21 -12.76 -3.42
C ASP A 34 1.56 -13.89 -4.26
N ILE A 35 2.40 -14.78 -4.80
CA ILE A 35 1.95 -15.93 -5.61
C ILE A 35 1.14 -16.97 -4.82
N ALA A 36 1.15 -16.90 -3.48
CA ALA A 36 0.33 -17.73 -2.60
C ALA A 36 -0.95 -17.01 -2.15
N GLY A 37 -1.23 -15.81 -2.68
CA GLY A 37 -2.39 -15.00 -2.34
C GLY A 37 -2.28 -14.28 -1.00
N LYS A 38 -1.09 -14.18 -0.40
CA LYS A 38 -0.88 -13.49 0.89
C LYS A 38 -0.43 -12.05 0.66
N GLN A 39 -0.89 -11.14 1.51
CA GLN A 39 -0.45 -9.76 1.49
C GLN A 39 1.07 -9.62 1.71
N LEU A 40 1.72 -8.83 0.85
CA LEU A 40 3.12 -8.46 1.01
C LEU A 40 3.35 -7.65 2.29
N ARG A 41 4.47 -7.92 2.97
CA ARG A 41 4.86 -7.25 4.21
C ARG A 41 6.19 -6.53 4.05
N ALA A 42 6.25 -5.29 4.50
CA ALA A 42 7.51 -4.53 4.56
C ALA A 42 8.56 -5.28 5.41
N GLY A 43 9.82 -5.24 4.97
CA GLY A 43 10.93 -5.96 5.63
C GLY A 43 11.02 -7.46 5.33
N SER A 44 10.03 -8.04 4.63
CA SER A 44 10.09 -9.43 4.17
C SER A 44 10.77 -9.52 2.80
N LYS A 45 11.49 -10.62 2.55
CA LYS A 45 12.19 -10.86 1.27
C LYS A 45 11.27 -11.59 0.30
N TYR A 46 11.22 -11.11 -0.94
CA TYR A 46 10.45 -11.70 -2.03
C TYR A 46 11.29 -11.74 -3.30
N TYR A 47 11.08 -12.76 -4.14
CA TYR A 47 11.60 -12.77 -5.50
C TYR A 47 10.63 -12.04 -6.43
N ILE A 48 11.15 -11.14 -7.26
CA ILE A 48 10.36 -10.45 -8.30
C ILE A 48 10.49 -11.27 -9.58
N LEU A 49 9.42 -11.98 -9.95
CA LEU A 49 9.40 -12.90 -11.08
C LEU A 49 8.57 -12.35 -12.24
N PRO A 50 8.95 -12.64 -13.49
CA PRO A 50 8.18 -12.23 -14.65
C PRO A 50 6.86 -12.99 -14.71
N VAL A 51 5.78 -12.27 -15.03
CA VAL A 51 4.46 -12.87 -15.23
C VAL A 51 4.47 -13.84 -16.42
N THR A 52 5.20 -13.49 -17.48
CA THR A 52 5.35 -14.33 -18.68
C THR A 52 6.58 -15.22 -18.55
N LYS A 53 6.39 -16.54 -18.54
CA LYS A 53 7.47 -17.53 -18.50
C LYS A 53 8.23 -17.59 -19.83
N GLY A 54 9.49 -18.07 -19.78
CA GLY A 54 10.31 -18.30 -20.97
C GLY A 54 11.00 -17.05 -21.55
N ARG A 55 10.85 -15.88 -20.91
CA ARG A 55 11.52 -14.63 -21.29
C ARG A 55 12.65 -14.23 -20.34
N GLY A 56 13.09 -15.15 -19.49
CA GLY A 56 14.05 -14.90 -18.43
C GLY A 56 13.54 -15.34 -17.06
N GLY A 57 14.40 -15.19 -16.06
CA GLY A 57 14.16 -15.47 -14.65
C GLY A 57 13.75 -14.23 -13.86
N GLY A 58 14.01 -14.25 -12.56
CA GLY A 58 13.73 -13.13 -11.64
C GLY A 58 14.65 -11.91 -11.82
N LEU A 59 14.38 -10.86 -11.06
CA LEU A 59 15.27 -9.70 -10.99
C LEU A 59 16.52 -10.01 -10.15
N THR A 60 17.67 -9.60 -10.67
CA THR A 60 18.99 -9.80 -10.07
C THR A 60 19.85 -8.54 -10.20
N LEU A 61 21.08 -8.58 -9.71
CA LEU A 61 22.08 -7.51 -9.84
C LEU A 61 23.15 -7.91 -10.87
N ALA A 62 23.47 -6.99 -11.78
CA ALA A 62 24.54 -7.17 -12.75
C ALA A 62 25.46 -5.94 -12.85
N GLY A 63 26.69 -6.18 -13.29
CA GLY A 63 27.65 -5.12 -13.57
C GLY A 63 27.18 -4.19 -14.69
N ARG A 64 27.56 -2.92 -14.62
CA ARG A 64 27.14 -1.93 -15.62
C ARG A 64 27.92 -2.10 -16.92
N SER A 65 27.28 -1.78 -18.05
CA SER A 65 27.83 -1.93 -19.42
C SER A 65 29.13 -1.17 -19.70
N ASN A 66 29.58 -0.28 -18.81
CA ASN A 66 30.76 0.57 -18.98
C ASN A 66 31.99 0.08 -18.19
N ASN A 67 32.15 -1.23 -18.00
CA ASN A 67 33.24 -1.86 -17.23
C ASN A 67 33.36 -1.40 -15.75
N LYS A 68 32.35 -0.71 -15.22
CA LYS A 68 32.27 -0.39 -13.80
C LYS A 68 31.58 -1.55 -13.08
N THR A 69 32.26 -2.09 -12.06
CA THR A 69 31.72 -3.18 -11.23
C THR A 69 30.76 -2.67 -10.16
N CYS A 70 30.82 -1.38 -9.83
CA CYS A 70 29.91 -0.73 -8.87
C CYS A 70 29.57 0.71 -9.34
N PRO A 71 28.34 1.20 -9.06
CA PRO A 71 27.20 0.46 -8.52
C PRO A 71 26.67 -0.58 -9.53
N LEU A 72 25.98 -1.61 -9.02
CA LEU A 72 25.32 -2.62 -9.85
C LEU A 72 23.97 -2.11 -10.33
N ASP A 73 23.56 -2.55 -11.52
CA ASP A 73 22.23 -2.29 -12.06
C ASP A 73 21.29 -3.47 -11.75
N VAL A 74 20.00 -3.19 -11.53
CA VAL A 74 18.97 -4.23 -11.40
C VAL A 74 18.53 -4.66 -12.79
N VAL A 75 18.70 -5.95 -13.10
CA VAL A 75 18.39 -6.53 -14.41
C VAL A 75 17.52 -7.77 -14.28
N GLN A 76 16.86 -8.16 -15.36
CA GLN A 76 16.18 -9.46 -15.43
C GLN A 76 17.17 -10.56 -15.79
N GLU A 77 17.10 -11.67 -15.07
CA GLU A 77 17.96 -12.83 -15.29
C GLU A 77 17.65 -13.51 -16.63
N GLN A 78 18.68 -13.97 -17.34
CA GLN A 78 18.52 -14.54 -18.68
C GLN A 78 17.92 -15.95 -18.63
N HIS A 79 18.25 -16.71 -17.59
CA HIS A 79 17.80 -18.09 -17.43
C HIS A 79 16.49 -18.16 -16.63
N SER A 80 15.48 -18.83 -17.21
CA SER A 80 14.12 -18.90 -16.64
C SER A 80 14.01 -19.61 -15.28
N PHE A 81 15.04 -20.34 -14.86
CA PHE A 81 15.08 -21.10 -13.61
C PHE A 81 15.88 -20.41 -12.51
N ARG A 82 16.36 -19.19 -12.75
CA ARG A 82 17.13 -18.40 -11.79
C ARG A 82 16.28 -17.25 -11.25
N ASN A 83 16.40 -17.01 -9.95
CA ASN A 83 15.57 -16.08 -9.19
C ASN A 83 16.43 -15.18 -8.33
#